data_AF-A0A7J7Q6A9-F1
#
_entry.id   AF-A0A7J7Q6A9-F1
#
_cell.length_a   1.000
_cell.length_b   1.000
_cell.length_c   1.000
_cell.angle_alpha   90.00
_cell.angle_beta   90.00
_cell.angle_gamma   90.00
#
_symmetry.space_group_name_H-M   'P 1'
#
loop_
_entity.id
_entity.type
_entity.pdbx_description
1 polymer ?
#
loop_
_entity_poly.entity_id
_entity_poly.type
_entity_poly.pdbx_seq_one_letter_code
_entity_poly.pdbx_strand_id
1 'polypeptide(L)'
;MRAACQEMTTTPAPSAAHHTAAPPAATARAVTAAAAAAAGRVATSRRLLRHGQVDQQGHAAVGDRSSSVLQHGDPGGAGSEKLALLARLRKAAALMYNVTGGATCFTLDMAGPGAATIGPWDYQVCTEFLGQELPYFPAGPGSMFWDQGSFDWQGVVAHCRQAWGVTPAKYHSLVQHGGTDWRGTTNIVLSNGLYDPWSAFGVMADVSDSVVAVRIPDGAHHSDLMYARPDDSAALTEARATIMQHVRRWVEGHSPQARR
;
A
#
# COMPACT_ATOMS: atom_id res chain seq x y z
N MET A 1 -2.57 14.84 -17.55
CA MET A 1 -1.58 13.81 -17.16
C MET A 1 -1.71 12.53 -17.99
N ARG A 2 -2.83 11.79 -17.98
CA ARG A 2 -2.96 10.56 -18.78
C ARG A 2 -2.73 10.77 -20.29
N ALA A 3 -3.38 11.76 -20.90
CA ALA A 3 -3.18 12.09 -22.33
C ALA A 3 -1.72 12.52 -22.63
N ALA A 4 -1.13 13.39 -21.81
CA ALA A 4 0.27 13.81 -21.95
C ALA A 4 1.27 12.64 -21.77
N CYS A 5 0.98 11.70 -20.87
CA CYS A 5 1.77 10.48 -20.70
C CYS A 5 1.63 9.57 -21.94
N GLN A 6 0.43 9.42 -22.48
CA GLN A 6 0.19 8.67 -23.71
C GLN A 6 0.91 9.28 -24.93
N GLU A 7 0.93 10.61 -25.05
CA GLU A 7 1.72 11.33 -26.06
C GLU A 7 3.24 11.09 -25.90
N MET A 8 3.74 11.06 -24.65
CA MET A 8 5.15 10.75 -24.35
C MET A 8 5.53 9.28 -24.63
N THR A 9 4.58 8.34 -24.53
CA THR A 9 4.82 6.92 -24.88
C THR A 9 4.75 6.63 -26.37
N THR A 10 4.09 7.49 -27.15
CA THR A 10 3.91 7.33 -28.61
C THR A 10 4.93 8.10 -29.43
N THR A 11 5.67 9.02 -28.81
CA THR A 11 6.79 9.71 -29.42
C THR A 11 8.07 8.89 -29.21
N PRO A 12 8.74 8.39 -30.27
CA PRO A 12 10.00 7.68 -30.11
C PRO A 12 11.05 8.61 -29.49
N ALA A 13 11.78 8.13 -28.49
CA ALA A 13 12.88 8.88 -27.90
C ALA A 13 13.89 9.26 -29.00
N PRO A 14 14.49 10.47 -28.97
CA PRO A 14 15.57 10.81 -29.88
C PRO A 14 16.68 9.79 -29.71
N SER A 15 17.08 9.16 -30.82
CA SER A 15 18.10 8.12 -30.87
C SER A 15 19.38 8.61 -30.18
N ALA A 16 19.70 8.04 -29.03
CA ALA A 16 21.05 8.07 -28.52
C ALA A 16 21.88 7.18 -29.46
N ALA A 17 22.78 7.80 -30.23
CA ALA A 17 23.73 7.10 -31.07
C ALA A 17 24.64 6.25 -30.18
N HIS A 18 24.28 4.97 -30.01
CA HIS A 18 25.17 3.96 -29.44
C HIS A 18 25.73 3.11 -30.58
N HIS A 19 27.06 3.13 -30.69
CA HIS A 19 27.84 2.26 -31.54
C HIS A 19 27.45 0.79 -31.32
N THR A 20 27.11 0.13 -32.42
CA THR A 20 26.67 -1.26 -32.52
C THR A 20 27.80 -2.25 -32.28
N ALA A 21 27.56 -3.25 -31.45
CA ALA A 21 28.00 -4.63 -31.68
C ALA A 21 26.92 -5.58 -31.14
N ALA A 22 26.26 -6.32 -32.03
CA ALA A 22 25.18 -7.25 -31.71
C ALA A 22 25.72 -8.70 -31.57
N PRO A 23 25.20 -9.51 -30.63
CA PRO A 23 25.28 -10.97 -30.69
C PRO A 23 23.96 -11.58 -31.22
N PRO A 24 23.96 -12.86 -31.67
CA PRO A 24 22.95 -13.39 -32.57
C PRO A 24 21.65 -13.82 -31.87
N ALA A 25 20.60 -13.85 -32.67
CA ALA A 25 19.20 -14.07 -32.31
C ALA A 25 18.91 -15.47 -31.73
N ALA A 26 18.11 -15.50 -30.66
CA ALA A 26 17.36 -16.68 -30.24
C ALA A 26 15.86 -16.42 -30.42
N THR A 27 15.23 -17.26 -31.24
CA THR A 27 13.80 -17.25 -31.54
C THR A 27 12.97 -17.68 -30.33
N ALA A 28 12.11 -16.81 -29.82
CA ALA A 28 11.03 -17.16 -28.90
C ALA A 28 9.68 -16.86 -29.55
N ARG A 29 8.84 -17.91 -29.60
CA ARG A 29 7.55 -17.98 -30.28
C ARG A 29 6.50 -17.21 -29.48
N ALA A 30 5.79 -16.29 -30.11
CA ALA A 30 4.70 -15.54 -29.49
C ALA A 30 3.48 -16.45 -29.24
N VAL A 31 2.99 -16.48 -28.00
CA VAL A 31 1.66 -16.99 -27.65
C VAL A 31 0.77 -15.76 -27.44
N THR A 32 -0.15 -15.52 -28.38
CA THR A 32 -1.16 -14.48 -28.24
C THR A 32 -2.29 -14.97 -27.33
N ALA A 33 -2.41 -14.39 -26.14
CA ALA A 33 -3.62 -14.48 -25.33
C ALA A 33 -4.34 -13.12 -25.38
N ALA A 34 -5.47 -13.09 -26.08
CA ALA A 34 -6.39 -11.96 -26.08
C ALA A 34 -7.24 -12.02 -24.80
N ALA A 35 -7.03 -11.08 -23.88
CA ALA A 35 -7.99 -10.79 -22.81
C ALA A 35 -8.68 -9.47 -23.17
N ALA A 36 -9.93 -9.59 -23.61
CA ALA A 36 -10.78 -8.46 -23.97
C ALA A 36 -11.12 -7.62 -22.73
N ALA A 37 -11.17 -6.31 -22.97
CA ALA A 37 -11.41 -5.27 -22.00
C ALA A 37 -12.80 -5.35 -21.35
N ALA A 38 -12.83 -5.35 -20.02
CA ALA A 38 -13.97 -4.91 -19.21
C ALA A 38 -13.46 -4.02 -18.07
N ALA A 39 -12.70 -2.98 -18.40
CA ALA A 39 -12.40 -1.90 -17.45
C ALA A 39 -13.57 -0.92 -17.45
N GLY A 40 -14.58 -1.21 -16.63
CA GLY A 40 -15.61 -0.24 -16.27
C GLY A 40 -14.95 0.99 -15.66
N ARG A 41 -15.30 2.18 -16.14
CA ARG A 41 -14.80 3.45 -15.60
C ARG A 41 -15.40 3.64 -14.21
N VAL A 42 -14.72 3.16 -13.17
CA VAL A 42 -15.05 3.56 -11.80
C VAL A 42 -14.68 5.02 -11.67
N ALA A 43 -15.66 5.84 -11.28
CA ALA A 43 -15.52 7.27 -11.17
C ALA A 43 -14.45 7.59 -10.12
N THR A 44 -13.26 8.00 -10.57
CA THR A 44 -12.31 8.71 -9.72
C THR A 44 -13.06 9.90 -9.11
N SER A 45 -13.17 9.96 -7.78
CA SER A 45 -13.72 11.09 -7.04
C SER A 45 -12.98 12.38 -7.41
N ARG A 46 -13.42 13.03 -8.49
CA ARG A 46 -13.01 14.38 -8.93
C ARG A 46 -13.35 15.47 -7.91
N ARG A 47 -13.94 15.11 -6.76
CA ARG A 47 -14.37 16.05 -5.71
C ARG A 47 -13.24 16.61 -4.85
N LEU A 48 -12.02 16.05 -4.88
CA LEU A 48 -10.91 16.50 -4.03
C LEU A 48 -9.99 17.56 -4.66
N LEU A 49 -10.32 18.10 -5.85
CA LEU A 49 -9.52 19.15 -6.51
C LEU A 49 -10.26 20.49 -6.71
N ARG A 50 -11.42 20.68 -6.06
CA ARG A 50 -12.19 21.94 -6.13
C ARG A 50 -12.63 22.40 -4.75
N HIS A 51 -11.70 22.81 -3.90
CA HIS A 51 -11.95 23.85 -2.90
C HIS A 51 -10.67 24.64 -2.67
N GLY A 52 -10.56 25.73 -3.43
CA GLY A 52 -9.46 26.69 -3.40
C GLY A 52 -9.94 28.02 -4.00
N GLN A 53 -11.08 28.52 -3.53
CA GLN A 53 -11.43 29.94 -3.62
C GLN A 53 -11.63 30.40 -2.18
N VAL A 54 -10.64 31.10 -1.66
CA VAL A 54 -10.73 31.84 -0.41
C VAL A 54 -11.31 33.21 -0.78
N ASP A 55 -12.52 33.47 -0.31
CA ASP A 55 -13.15 34.78 -0.40
C ASP A 55 -12.36 35.80 0.42
N GLN A 56 -11.92 36.86 -0.24
CA GLN A 56 -11.45 38.08 0.39
C GLN A 56 -12.65 38.86 0.90
N GLN A 57 -12.79 39.03 2.21
CA GLN A 57 -13.47 40.17 2.82
C GLN A 57 -12.84 40.46 4.18
N GLY A 58 -12.32 41.68 4.31
CA GLY A 58 -11.32 42.06 5.31
C GLY A 58 -11.84 42.30 6.72
N HIS A 59 -10.90 42.43 7.65
CA HIS A 59 -11.03 43.17 8.89
C HIS A 59 -9.69 43.83 9.23
N ALA A 60 -9.80 45.03 9.80
CA ALA A 60 -8.78 46.06 9.91
C ALA A 60 -7.68 45.80 10.96
N ALA A 61 -6.64 46.61 10.84
CA ALA A 61 -5.34 46.59 11.49
C ALA A 61 -5.31 46.84 13.01
N VAL A 62 -4.26 46.31 13.66
CA VAL A 62 -3.52 46.95 14.76
C VAL A 62 -2.03 46.61 14.58
N GLY A 63 -1.16 47.63 14.48
CA GLY A 63 0.31 47.50 14.38
C GLY A 63 0.97 47.15 15.72
N ASP A 64 2.28 47.12 15.94
CA ASP A 64 3.52 47.31 15.19
C ASP A 64 4.60 46.73 16.14
N ARG A 65 5.64 46.08 15.60
CA ARG A 65 7.06 46.30 15.97
C ARG A 65 8.00 45.33 15.25
N SER A 66 8.57 45.86 14.18
CA SER A 66 9.96 45.77 13.74
C SER A 66 10.84 44.61 14.28
N SER A 67 11.27 43.75 13.37
CA SER A 67 12.61 43.13 13.36
C SER A 67 12.95 42.77 11.93
N SER A 68 13.55 43.71 11.21
CA SER A 68 14.07 43.50 9.87
C SER A 68 15.28 42.57 9.91
N VAL A 69 15.17 41.40 9.27
CA VAL A 69 16.34 40.67 8.75
C VAL A 69 16.04 40.32 7.29
N LEU A 70 16.52 41.22 6.42
CA LEU A 70 17.00 41.01 5.06
C LEU A 70 16.33 39.90 4.24
N GLN A 71 15.30 40.31 3.48
CA GLN A 71 14.86 39.64 2.27
C GLN A 71 15.89 39.83 1.15
N HIS A 72 16.57 38.75 0.75
CA HIS A 72 17.02 38.56 -0.63
C HIS A 72 16.55 37.18 -1.09
N GLY A 73 15.25 37.09 -1.40
CA GLY A 73 14.65 35.94 -2.05
C GLY A 73 14.47 36.24 -3.54
N ASP A 74 15.25 35.56 -4.37
CA ASP A 74 15.10 35.53 -5.82
C ASP A 74 13.67 35.06 -6.19
N PRO A 75 12.87 35.84 -6.95
CA PRO A 75 11.53 35.44 -7.37
C PRO A 75 11.53 34.23 -8.33
N GLY A 76 12.69 33.82 -8.86
CA GLY A 76 12.89 32.59 -9.62
C GLY A 76 13.23 31.34 -8.80
N GLY A 77 13.61 31.47 -7.52
CA GLY A 77 14.16 30.39 -6.70
C GLY A 77 13.13 29.43 -6.09
N ALA A 78 12.00 29.95 -5.60
CA ALA A 78 10.99 29.15 -4.90
C ALA A 78 10.23 28.17 -5.84
N GLY A 79 10.09 28.53 -7.12
CA GLY A 79 9.53 27.63 -8.14
C GLY A 79 10.49 26.49 -8.50
N SER A 80 11.79 26.79 -8.55
CA SER A 80 12.86 25.82 -8.81
C SER A 80 12.98 24.78 -7.69
N GLU A 81 12.91 25.22 -6.42
CA GLU A 81 13.00 24.33 -5.27
C GLU A 81 11.80 23.36 -5.17
N LYS A 82 10.57 23.86 -5.34
CA LYS A 82 9.37 23.01 -5.35
C LYS A 82 9.41 21.98 -6.45
N LEU A 83 9.87 22.36 -7.65
CA LEU A 83 10.05 21.44 -8.76
C LEU A 83 11.13 20.38 -8.46
N ALA A 84 12.22 20.78 -7.79
CA ALA A 84 13.25 19.84 -7.34
C ALA A 84 12.72 18.83 -6.32
N LEU A 85 11.85 19.25 -5.39
CA LEU A 85 11.17 18.34 -4.44
C LEU A 85 10.27 17.33 -5.16
N LEU A 86 9.45 17.80 -6.11
CA LEU A 86 8.61 16.92 -6.94
C LEU A 86 9.45 15.95 -7.77
N ALA A 87 10.59 16.38 -8.29
CA ALA A 87 11.51 15.50 -9.01
C ALA A 87 12.11 14.40 -8.11
N ARG A 88 12.38 14.69 -6.84
CA ARG A 88 12.83 13.70 -5.85
C ARG A 88 11.71 12.71 -5.49
N LEU A 89 10.48 13.19 -5.30
CA LEU A 89 9.32 12.32 -5.06
C LEU A 89 9.07 11.39 -6.26
N ARG A 90 9.19 11.90 -7.49
CA ARG A 90 9.11 11.09 -8.72
C ARG A 90 10.16 9.98 -8.73
N LYS A 91 11.40 10.27 -8.30
CA LYS A 91 12.47 9.25 -8.20
C LYS A 91 12.13 8.18 -7.15
N ALA A 92 11.58 8.57 -6.00
CA ALA A 92 11.15 7.61 -4.98
C ALA A 92 10.03 6.70 -5.50
N ALA A 93 8.99 7.27 -6.14
CA ALA A 93 7.91 6.49 -6.75
C ALA A 93 8.40 5.54 -7.85
N ALA A 94 9.47 5.90 -8.57
CA ALA A 94 10.06 5.07 -9.61
C ALA A 94 10.64 3.75 -9.07
N LEU A 95 11.03 3.66 -7.79
CA LEU A 95 11.47 2.40 -7.18
C LEU A 95 10.37 1.34 -7.23
N MET A 96 9.11 1.75 -7.11
CA MET A 96 7.94 0.86 -7.16
C MET A 96 7.44 0.69 -8.60
N TYR A 97 7.27 1.79 -9.33
CA TYR A 97 6.54 1.79 -10.62
C TYR A 97 7.45 1.72 -11.85
N ASN A 98 8.77 1.81 -11.70
CA ASN A 98 9.71 1.83 -12.82
C ASN A 98 11.10 1.29 -12.44
N VAL A 99 11.14 0.19 -11.69
CA VAL A 99 12.40 -0.43 -11.25
C VAL A 99 13.30 -0.84 -12.42
N THR A 100 12.70 -1.19 -13.57
CA THR A 100 13.42 -1.57 -14.79
C THR A 100 13.87 -0.38 -15.64
N GLY A 101 13.38 0.83 -15.35
CA GLY A 101 13.68 2.06 -16.11
C GLY A 101 12.96 2.19 -17.46
N GLY A 102 12.11 1.24 -17.85
CA GLY A 102 11.43 1.24 -19.14
C GLY A 102 10.26 2.22 -19.26
N ALA A 103 9.70 2.70 -18.15
CA ALA A 103 8.57 3.64 -18.18
C ALA A 103 9.05 5.08 -18.44
N THR A 104 8.50 5.71 -19.48
CA THR A 104 8.79 7.11 -19.83
C THR A 104 7.93 8.11 -19.05
N CYS A 105 6.80 7.67 -18.48
CA CYS A 105 5.89 8.48 -17.66
C CYS A 105 5.08 7.60 -16.70
N PHE A 106 4.43 8.22 -15.70
CA PHE A 106 3.54 7.54 -14.75
C PHE A 106 2.09 7.96 -14.96
N THR A 107 1.19 6.99 -14.99
CA THR A 107 -0.25 7.21 -14.88
C THR A 107 -0.67 7.14 -13.42
N LEU A 108 -1.65 7.96 -13.03
CA LEU A 108 -2.29 7.87 -11.70
C LEU A 108 -3.38 6.79 -11.65
N ASP A 109 -3.34 5.86 -12.59
CA ASP A 109 -4.29 4.79 -12.65
C ASP A 109 -3.88 3.75 -11.63
N MET A 110 -4.78 3.46 -10.69
CA MET A 110 -4.59 2.39 -9.73
C MET A 110 -4.75 1.06 -10.48
N ALA A 111 -3.67 0.62 -11.12
CA ALA A 111 -3.58 -0.68 -11.79
C ALA A 111 -2.32 -1.41 -11.30
N GLY A 112 -2.41 -2.74 -11.20
CA GLY A 112 -1.32 -3.59 -10.70
C GLY A 112 -1.58 -4.14 -9.29
N PRO A 113 -0.58 -4.82 -8.68
CA PRO A 113 -0.76 -5.58 -7.44
C PRO A 113 -1.14 -4.74 -6.21
N GLY A 114 -0.97 -3.41 -6.26
CA GLY A 114 -1.43 -2.49 -5.21
C GLY A 114 -2.84 -1.93 -5.42
N ALA A 115 -3.52 -2.30 -6.51
CA ALA A 115 -4.90 -1.90 -6.75
C ALA A 115 -5.86 -2.84 -6.01
N ALA A 116 -5.94 -2.70 -4.68
CA ALA A 116 -6.85 -3.47 -3.83
C ALA A 116 -8.34 -3.32 -4.20
N THR A 117 -8.68 -2.38 -5.09
CA THR A 117 -10.04 -2.09 -5.56
C THR A 117 -10.38 -2.73 -6.90
N ILE A 118 -9.66 -3.78 -7.33
CA ILE A 118 -9.92 -4.47 -8.61
C ILE A 118 -9.87 -6.00 -8.41
N GLY A 119 -10.87 -6.69 -8.97
CA GLY A 119 -10.85 -8.15 -9.09
C GLY A 119 -11.39 -8.89 -7.85
N PRO A 120 -11.01 -10.17 -7.65
CA PRO A 120 -11.58 -11.01 -6.59
C PRO A 120 -11.41 -10.45 -5.18
N TRP A 121 -10.33 -9.71 -4.93
CA TRP A 121 -10.10 -9.07 -3.63
C TRP A 121 -11.14 -7.99 -3.31
N ASP A 122 -11.45 -7.15 -4.31
CA ASP A 122 -12.47 -6.11 -4.19
C ASP A 122 -13.85 -6.72 -3.92
N TYR A 123 -14.14 -7.89 -4.50
CA TYR A 123 -15.36 -8.63 -4.18
C TYR A 123 -15.41 -9.07 -2.71
N GLN A 124 -14.32 -9.64 -2.16
CA GLN A 124 -14.26 -10.04 -0.74
C GLN A 124 -14.46 -8.85 0.20
N VAL A 125 -13.80 -7.71 -0.09
CA VAL A 125 -14.02 -6.44 0.62
C VAL A 125 -15.49 -6.01 0.52
N CYS A 126 -16.10 -6.17 -0.65
CA CYS A 126 -17.48 -5.77 -0.90
C CYS A 126 -18.55 -6.71 -0.34
N THR A 127 -18.19 -7.91 0.10
CA THR A 127 -19.13 -8.82 0.77
C THR A 127 -18.87 -8.90 2.27
N GLU A 128 -17.66 -9.26 2.67
CA GLU A 128 -17.30 -9.60 4.06
C GLU A 128 -16.75 -8.41 4.84
N PHE A 129 -16.44 -7.33 4.12
CA PHE A 129 -15.82 -6.11 4.63
C PHE A 129 -14.54 -6.36 5.43
N LEU A 130 -13.41 -6.24 4.74
CA LEU A 130 -12.08 -6.26 5.33
C LEU A 130 -11.63 -4.82 5.49
N GLY A 131 -12.03 -4.18 6.60
CA GLY A 131 -11.86 -2.74 6.80
C GLY A 131 -10.41 -2.29 6.68
N GLN A 132 -9.48 -3.12 7.13
CA GLN A 132 -8.04 -2.87 7.05
C GLN A 132 -7.54 -2.77 5.60
N GLU A 133 -8.14 -3.51 4.66
CA GLU A 133 -7.70 -3.62 3.25
C GLU A 133 -8.01 -2.42 2.38
N LEU A 134 -8.54 -1.36 2.99
CA LEU A 134 -9.10 -0.24 2.27
C LEU A 134 -8.09 0.86 2.02
N PRO A 135 -8.03 1.42 0.80
CA PRO A 135 -7.40 2.73 0.58
C PRO A 135 -8.19 3.89 1.23
N TYR A 136 -9.28 3.60 1.94
CA TYR A 136 -10.23 4.57 2.52
C TYR A 136 -9.97 4.88 3.99
N PHE A 137 -8.88 4.39 4.58
CA PHE A 137 -8.50 4.89 5.89
C PHE A 137 -8.04 6.34 5.76
N PRO A 138 -8.55 7.25 6.61
CA PRO A 138 -8.10 8.62 6.65
C PRO A 138 -6.59 8.68 6.84
N ALA A 139 -5.84 8.98 5.78
CA ALA A 139 -4.59 9.68 5.97
C ALA A 139 -4.93 11.05 6.54
N GLY A 140 -4.14 11.51 7.52
CA GLY A 140 -4.41 12.75 8.24
C GLY A 140 -3.14 13.29 8.92
N PRO A 141 -3.28 14.25 9.87
CA PRO A 141 -2.14 14.96 10.47
C PRO A 141 -1.09 14.08 11.16
N GLY A 142 -1.44 12.84 11.53
CA GLY A 142 -0.51 11.83 12.07
C GLY A 142 0.33 11.10 11.01
N SER A 143 0.22 11.47 9.74
CA SER A 143 0.92 10.84 8.62
C SER A 143 1.54 11.90 7.70
N MET A 144 2.46 11.48 6.81
CA MET A 144 3.04 12.35 5.79
C MET A 144 2.18 12.50 4.53
N PHE A 145 0.98 11.92 4.51
CA PHE A 145 0.09 11.91 3.35
C PHE A 145 -0.95 13.04 3.43
N TRP A 146 -1.54 13.39 2.28
CA TRP A 146 -2.63 14.35 2.23
C TRP A 146 -3.85 13.85 2.98
N ASP A 147 -4.50 14.75 3.71
CA ASP A 147 -5.76 14.49 4.39
C ASP A 147 -6.82 13.97 3.40
N GLN A 148 -7.33 12.76 3.66
CA GLN A 148 -8.38 12.13 2.85
C GLN A 148 -9.78 12.33 3.43
N GLY A 149 -9.91 13.05 4.55
CA GLY A 149 -11.15 13.20 5.29
C GLY A 149 -11.51 11.96 6.11
N SER A 150 -12.66 12.00 6.79
CA SER A 150 -13.14 10.88 7.62
C SER A 150 -13.52 9.64 6.80
N PHE A 151 -13.49 8.47 7.42
CA PHE A 151 -13.91 7.21 6.80
C PHE A 151 -15.35 7.30 6.24
N ASP A 152 -15.50 7.10 4.93
CA ASP A 152 -16.78 7.19 4.22
C ASP A 152 -17.39 5.81 3.95
N TRP A 153 -18.19 5.32 4.91
CA TRP A 153 -18.92 4.07 4.75
C TRP A 153 -19.91 4.08 3.58
N GLN A 154 -20.54 5.23 3.29
CA GLN A 154 -21.51 5.31 2.20
C GLN A 154 -20.82 5.23 0.83
N GLY A 155 -19.60 5.79 0.72
CA GLY A 155 -18.72 5.61 -0.42
C GLY A 155 -18.38 4.14 -0.68
N VAL A 156 -18.04 3.38 0.36
CA VAL A 156 -17.79 1.92 0.24
C VAL A 156 -19.04 1.19 -0.27
N VAL A 157 -20.21 1.46 0.32
CA VAL A 157 -21.48 0.86 -0.12
C VAL A 157 -21.79 1.19 -1.59
N ALA A 158 -21.59 2.45 -1.99
CA ALA A 158 -21.83 2.90 -3.36
C ALA A 158 -20.90 2.20 -4.36
N HIS A 159 -19.60 2.11 -4.04
CA HIS A 159 -18.62 1.37 -4.84
C HIS A 159 -19.03 -0.09 -5.01
N CYS A 160 -19.33 -0.80 -3.92
CA CYS A 160 -19.66 -2.22 -3.97
C CYS A 160 -20.94 -2.53 -4.75
N ARG A 161 -21.96 -1.67 -4.64
CA ARG A 161 -23.17 -1.77 -5.45
C ARG A 161 -22.87 -1.55 -6.94
N GLN A 162 -22.00 -0.60 -7.25
CA GLN A 162 -21.64 -0.28 -8.62
C GLN A 162 -20.76 -1.37 -9.26
N ALA A 163 -19.76 -1.87 -8.54
CA ALA A 163 -18.78 -2.81 -9.05
C ALA A 163 -19.33 -4.25 -9.12
N TRP A 164 -20.13 -4.67 -8.13
CA TRP A 164 -20.49 -6.07 -7.93
C TRP A 164 -21.98 -6.31 -7.69
N GLY A 165 -22.80 -5.27 -7.55
CA GLY A 165 -24.23 -5.40 -7.25
C GLY A 165 -24.53 -5.91 -5.83
N VAL A 166 -23.54 -5.89 -4.93
CA VAL A 166 -23.66 -6.35 -3.54
C VAL A 166 -23.67 -5.18 -2.56
N THR A 167 -24.15 -5.41 -1.34
CA THR A 167 -24.03 -4.46 -0.22
C THR A 167 -23.10 -5.08 0.83
N PRO A 168 -22.01 -4.39 1.22
CA PRO A 168 -21.03 -4.93 2.15
C PRO A 168 -21.60 -5.07 3.56
N ALA A 169 -21.30 -6.21 4.19
CA ALA A 169 -21.69 -6.47 5.57
C ALA A 169 -20.59 -6.01 6.54
N LYS A 170 -20.73 -4.77 7.04
CA LYS A 170 -19.72 -4.06 7.85
C LYS A 170 -19.07 -4.86 8.99
N TYR A 171 -19.82 -5.75 9.64
CA TYR A 171 -19.34 -6.51 10.80
C TYR A 171 -19.28 -8.00 10.55
N HIS A 172 -19.36 -8.45 9.29
CA HIS A 172 -19.39 -9.87 8.96
C HIS A 172 -18.14 -10.59 9.48
N SER A 173 -16.94 -10.07 9.17
CA SER A 173 -15.68 -10.65 9.66
C SER A 173 -15.60 -10.73 11.18
N LEU A 174 -16.11 -9.71 11.89
CA LEU A 174 -16.14 -9.70 13.36
C LEU A 174 -17.06 -10.79 13.93
N VAL A 175 -18.26 -10.94 13.35
CA VAL A 175 -19.25 -11.93 13.80
C VAL A 175 -18.82 -13.34 13.46
N GLN A 176 -18.31 -13.54 12.24
CA GLN A 176 -17.94 -14.87 11.73
C GLN A 176 -16.69 -15.43 12.39
N HIS A 177 -15.72 -14.57 12.74
CA HIS A 177 -14.42 -15.00 13.28
C HIS A 177 -14.24 -14.71 14.77
N GLY A 178 -15.25 -14.20 15.47
CA GLY A 178 -15.21 -13.97 16.92
C GLY A 178 -14.43 -12.73 17.36
N GLY A 179 -13.75 -12.02 16.44
CA GLY A 179 -13.03 -10.79 16.76
C GLY A 179 -11.91 -11.00 17.76
N THR A 180 -12.04 -10.37 18.93
CA THR A 180 -11.08 -10.50 20.03
C THR A 180 -11.48 -11.55 21.06
N ASP A 181 -12.52 -12.34 20.80
CA ASP A 181 -12.91 -13.46 21.65
C ASP A 181 -12.10 -14.72 21.29
N TRP A 182 -11.06 -14.97 22.09
CA TRP A 182 -10.14 -16.08 21.89
C TRP A 182 -10.54 -17.36 22.62
N ARG A 183 -11.71 -17.39 23.27
CA ARG A 183 -12.14 -18.58 24.03
C ARG A 183 -12.22 -19.80 23.12
N GLY A 184 -11.65 -20.92 23.59
CA GLY A 184 -11.60 -22.17 22.83
C GLY A 184 -10.55 -22.19 21.71
N THR A 185 -9.80 -21.10 21.49
CA THR A 185 -8.72 -21.04 20.51
C THR A 185 -7.42 -21.54 21.12
N THR A 186 -6.70 -22.40 20.40
CA THR A 186 -5.41 -22.93 20.83
C THR A 186 -4.48 -23.09 19.62
N ASN A 187 -3.18 -23.20 19.86
CA ASN A 187 -2.17 -23.57 18.88
C ASN A 187 -2.06 -22.60 17.70
N ILE A 188 -1.88 -21.31 18.02
CA ILE A 188 -1.66 -20.27 17.01
C ILE A 188 -0.41 -19.46 17.39
N VAL A 189 0.44 -19.21 16.40
CA VAL A 189 1.50 -18.20 16.49
C VAL A 189 1.10 -17.04 15.59
N LEU A 190 0.99 -15.85 16.16
CA LEU A 190 0.64 -14.61 15.47
C LEU A 190 1.91 -13.78 15.30
N SER A 191 2.63 -13.98 14.19
CA SER A 191 3.87 -13.28 13.89
C SER A 191 3.62 -11.92 13.23
N ASN A 192 4.34 -10.89 13.67
CA ASN A 192 4.23 -9.53 13.15
C ASN A 192 5.61 -8.87 13.02
N GLY A 193 5.93 -8.37 11.83
CA GLY A 193 7.07 -7.50 11.60
C GLY A 193 6.77 -6.06 12.00
N LEU A 194 7.69 -5.37 12.69
CA LEU A 194 7.43 -4.00 13.15
C LEU A 194 7.61 -2.92 12.06
N TYR A 195 8.15 -3.27 10.90
CA TYR A 195 8.13 -2.42 9.71
C TYR A 195 6.87 -2.63 8.86
N ASP A 196 6.04 -3.61 9.21
CA ASP A 196 4.79 -3.90 8.51
C ASP A 196 3.68 -2.95 9.00
N PRO A 197 3.08 -2.10 8.14
CA PRO A 197 1.92 -1.29 8.55
C PRO A 197 0.74 -2.15 9.00
N TRP A 198 0.61 -3.41 8.54
CA TRP A 198 -0.46 -4.31 8.94
C TRP A 198 -0.35 -4.79 10.39
N SER A 199 0.83 -4.70 11.00
CA SER A 199 1.03 -5.05 12.41
C SER A 199 0.20 -4.19 13.37
N ALA A 200 -0.20 -2.99 12.95
CA ALA A 200 -1.09 -2.12 13.72
C ALA A 200 -2.49 -2.72 13.94
N PHE A 201 -2.92 -3.66 13.09
CA PHE A 201 -4.19 -4.38 13.19
C PHE A 201 -4.02 -5.81 13.70
N GLY A 202 -2.78 -6.23 13.95
CA GLY A 202 -2.44 -7.57 14.42
C GLY A 202 -2.53 -7.73 15.93
N VAL A 203 -2.23 -8.96 16.39
CA VAL A 203 -2.11 -9.29 17.81
C VAL A 203 -0.65 -9.22 18.23
N MET A 204 -0.33 -8.29 19.14
CA MET A 204 1.04 -7.93 19.49
C MET A 204 1.50 -8.42 20.87
N ALA A 205 0.67 -9.20 21.56
CA ALA A 205 0.95 -9.79 22.85
C ALA A 205 0.31 -11.18 22.95
N ASP A 206 0.89 -12.04 23.79
CA ASP A 206 0.35 -13.36 24.04
C ASP A 206 -1.09 -13.26 24.59
N VAL A 207 -1.97 -14.06 24.01
CA VAL A 207 -3.38 -14.16 24.41
C VAL A 207 -3.55 -15.26 25.45
N SER A 208 -2.78 -16.35 25.32
CA SER A 208 -2.71 -17.48 26.24
C SER A 208 -1.40 -18.25 26.04
N ASP A 209 -1.15 -19.25 26.87
CA ASP A 209 0.04 -20.11 26.76
C ASP A 209 0.18 -20.85 25.41
N SER A 210 -0.90 -20.98 24.63
CA SER A 210 -0.90 -21.64 23.32
C SER A 210 -1.29 -20.72 22.15
N VAL A 211 -1.63 -19.47 22.42
CA VAL A 211 -1.90 -18.45 21.40
C VAL A 211 -0.94 -17.29 21.67
N VAL A 212 0.19 -17.32 20.99
CA VAL A 212 1.35 -16.46 21.28
C VAL A 212 1.60 -15.47 20.15
N ALA A 213 2.14 -14.30 20.50
CA ALA A 213 2.52 -13.27 19.55
C ALA A 213 4.05 -13.22 19.40
N VAL A 214 4.52 -13.27 18.15
CA VAL A 214 5.95 -13.17 17.84
C VAL A 214 6.21 -11.86 17.11
N ARG A 215 6.94 -10.95 17.75
CA ARG A 215 7.29 -9.65 17.16
C ARG A 215 8.69 -9.69 16.56
N ILE A 216 8.83 -9.20 15.34
CA ILE A 216 10.09 -9.17 14.59
C ILE A 216 10.48 -7.71 14.38
N PRO A 217 11.40 -7.14 15.19
CA PRO A 217 11.70 -5.70 15.20
C PRO A 217 12.06 -5.09 13.85
N ASP A 218 12.74 -5.84 12.99
CA ASP A 218 13.17 -5.44 11.65
C ASP A 218 12.45 -6.20 10.53
N GLY A 219 11.41 -6.96 10.88
CA GLY A 219 10.56 -7.66 9.92
C GLY A 219 9.62 -6.69 9.21
N ALA A 220 9.49 -6.85 7.90
CA ALA A 220 8.41 -6.27 7.10
C ALA A 220 7.23 -7.27 7.00
N HIS A 221 6.37 -7.09 5.99
CA HIS A 221 5.19 -7.93 5.79
C HIS A 221 5.54 -9.42 5.72
N HIS A 222 5.08 -10.20 6.70
CA HIS A 222 5.27 -11.65 6.87
C HIS A 222 6.67 -12.18 6.47
N SER A 223 7.73 -11.47 6.89
CA SER A 223 9.12 -11.77 6.50
C SER A 223 9.59 -13.17 6.94
N ASP A 224 9.01 -13.68 8.02
CA ASP A 224 9.24 -15.01 8.57
C ASP A 224 8.86 -16.14 7.61
N LEU A 225 7.87 -15.92 6.73
CA LEU A 225 7.44 -16.90 5.72
C LEU A 225 8.31 -16.92 4.46
N MET A 226 9.16 -15.92 4.27
CA MET A 226 10.05 -15.84 3.10
C MET A 226 11.21 -16.84 3.22
N TYR A 227 11.80 -17.21 2.09
CA TYR A 227 12.97 -18.10 2.07
C TYR A 227 14.11 -17.55 2.92
N ALA A 228 14.80 -18.45 3.62
CA ALA A 228 15.97 -18.09 4.41
C ALA A 228 17.09 -17.55 3.51
N ARG A 229 17.76 -16.50 3.96
CA ARG A 229 18.89 -15.88 3.29
C ARG A 229 20.07 -15.70 4.24
N PRO A 230 21.32 -15.68 3.74
CA PRO A 230 22.50 -15.47 4.59
C PRO A 230 22.53 -14.12 5.32
N ASP A 231 21.81 -13.12 4.79
CA ASP A 231 21.73 -11.76 5.33
C ASP A 231 20.43 -11.50 6.12
N ASP A 232 19.70 -12.56 6.50
CA ASP A 232 18.56 -12.43 7.41
C ASP A 232 19.04 -11.98 8.80
N SER A 233 18.25 -11.14 9.45
CA SER A 233 18.60 -10.63 10.77
C SER A 233 18.56 -11.72 11.84
N ALA A 234 19.26 -11.47 12.96
CA ALA A 234 19.19 -12.34 14.12
C ALA A 234 17.74 -12.47 14.64
N ALA A 235 17.00 -11.35 14.69
CA ALA A 235 15.62 -11.34 15.17
C ALA A 235 14.67 -12.14 14.27
N LEU A 236 14.83 -12.05 12.94
CA LEU A 236 14.07 -12.85 11.99
C LEU A 236 14.38 -14.35 12.12
N THR A 237 15.67 -14.68 12.29
CA THR A 237 16.12 -16.07 12.49
C THR A 237 15.57 -16.65 13.79
N GLU A 238 15.60 -15.89 14.88
CA GLU A 238 15.04 -16.26 16.17
C GLU A 238 13.52 -16.45 16.09
N ALA A 239 12.80 -15.54 15.43
CA ALA A 239 11.36 -15.63 15.24
C ALA A 239 10.97 -16.94 14.54
N ARG A 240 11.67 -17.31 13.45
CA ARG A 240 11.45 -18.60 12.75
C ARG A 240 11.75 -19.80 13.65
N ALA A 241 12.81 -19.75 14.46
CA ALA A 241 13.13 -20.81 15.40
C ALA A 241 12.02 -21.00 16.45
N THR A 242 11.50 -19.91 17.00
CA THR A 242 10.38 -19.89 17.95
C THR A 242 9.10 -20.44 17.31
N ILE A 243 8.73 -19.97 16.10
CA ILE A 243 7.58 -20.49 15.35
C ILE A 243 7.70 -22.01 15.18
N MET A 244 8.86 -22.50 14.72
CA MET A 244 9.09 -23.92 14.52
C MET A 244 9.09 -24.73 15.83
N GLN A 245 9.47 -24.13 16.95
CA GLN A 245 9.35 -24.78 18.27
C GLN A 245 7.88 -25.04 18.63
N HIS A 246 6.99 -24.07 18.39
CA HIS A 246 5.56 -24.24 18.61
C HIS A 246 4.98 -25.32 17.67
N VAL A 247 5.32 -25.26 16.38
CA VAL A 247 4.86 -26.25 15.39
C VAL A 247 5.30 -27.67 15.79
N ARG A 248 6.57 -27.86 16.17
CA ARG A 248 7.08 -29.16 16.63
C ARG A 248 6.33 -29.66 17.87
N ARG A 249 6.11 -28.79 18.87
CA ARG A 249 5.35 -29.12 20.07
C ARG A 249 3.94 -29.60 19.72
N TRP A 250 3.26 -28.95 18.78
CA TRP A 250 1.93 -29.38 18.35
C TRP A 250 1.95 -30.73 17.66
N VAL A 251 2.91 -30.96 16.75
CA VAL A 251 3.05 -32.26 16.06
C VAL A 251 3.34 -33.39 17.06
N GLU A 252 4.26 -33.17 17.99
CA GLU A 252 4.63 -34.14 19.02
C GLU A 252 3.47 -34.44 19.98
N GLY A 253 2.76 -33.41 20.45
CA GLY A 253 1.59 -33.55 21.31
C GLY A 253 0.42 -34.27 20.65
N HIS A 254 0.34 -34.26 19.32
CA HIS A 254 -0.65 -35.01 18.54
C HIS A 254 -0.13 -36.37 18.06
N SER A 255 1.08 -36.77 18.43
CA SER A 255 1.59 -38.10 18.08
C SER A 255 0.77 -39.21 18.78
N PRO A 256 0.65 -40.41 18.18
CA PRO A 256 -0.02 -41.54 18.82
C PRO A 256 0.59 -41.98 20.15
N GLN A 257 1.87 -41.65 20.38
CA GLN A 257 2.57 -41.94 21.63
C GLN A 257 2.24 -40.93 22.74
N ALA A 258 2.04 -39.65 22.39
CA ALA A 258 1.66 -38.61 23.34
C ALA A 258 0.17 -38.65 23.75
N ARG A 259 -0.67 -39.38 23.00
CA ARG A 259 -2.11 -39.56 23.26
C ARG A 259 -2.46 -40.82 24.06
N ARG A 260 -1.46 -41.58 24.52
CA ARG A 260 -1.63 -42.70 25.44
C ARG A 260 -1.28 -42.25 26.85
#